data_AF-E0UNJ9-F1
#
_entry.id   AF-E0UNJ9-F1
#
_cell.length_a   1.000
_cell.length_b   1.000
_cell.length_c   1.000
_cell.angle_alpha   90.00
_cell.angle_beta   90.00
_cell.angle_gamma   90.00
#
_symmetry.space_group_name_H-M   'P 1'
#
loop_
_entity.id
_entity.type
_entity.pdbx_description
1 polymer ?
#
loop_
_entity_poly.entity_id
_entity_poly.type
_entity_poly.pdbx_seq_one_letter_code
_entity_poly.pdbx_strand_id
1 'polypeptide(L)'
;MSVKVTLIEEIKVNRQWFCYGVPTLKRYPLLFKLLGVRDNLTPFKTEKGIPSDLSEVGKLLLKFHQDQEVGYSYNWLNFDEIKELYQLLQQELLKNRHDLMLPQSEEDLGFDYLFGNGMDFLPTEILPEVEDVRFVYWFSK
;
A
#
# COMPACT_ATOMS: atom_id res chain seq x y z
N MET A 1 -2.22 -5.62 21.73
CA MET A 1 -3.09 -5.83 20.54
C MET A 1 -2.33 -5.42 19.31
N SER A 2 -2.59 -6.05 18.17
CA SER A 2 -1.67 -6.01 17.06
C SER A 2 -2.36 -5.46 15.81
N VAL A 3 -2.05 -4.21 15.45
CA VAL A 3 -2.65 -3.53 14.30
C VAL A 3 -2.38 -4.31 13.01
N LYS A 4 -3.40 -4.46 12.17
CA LYS A 4 -3.31 -5.00 10.81
C LYS A 4 -3.52 -3.87 9.81
N VAL A 5 -2.95 -4.02 8.61
CA VAL A 5 -3.26 -3.16 7.47
C VAL A 5 -3.98 -4.02 6.45
N THR A 6 -5.08 -3.51 5.91
CA THR A 6 -5.66 -4.04 4.68
C THR A 6 -5.24 -3.10 3.57
N LEU A 7 -4.64 -3.63 2.51
CA LEU A 7 -4.27 -2.89 1.31
C LEU A 7 -4.90 -3.57 0.11
N ILE A 8 -5.52 -2.76 -0.75
CA ILE A 8 -6.06 -3.17 -2.03
C ILE A 8 -5.26 -2.45 -3.10
N GLU A 9 -4.72 -3.22 -4.02
CA GLU A 9 -4.08 -2.74 -5.23
C GLU A 9 -5.15 -2.61 -6.30
N GLU A 10 -5.36 -1.40 -6.82
CA GLU A 10 -6.29 -1.18 -7.90
C GLU A 10 -5.57 -0.65 -9.14
N ILE A 11 -5.95 -1.17 -10.30
CA ILE A 11 -5.52 -0.67 -11.60
C ILE A 11 -6.72 -0.07 -12.32
N LYS A 12 -6.46 0.95 -13.14
CA LYS A 12 -7.47 1.57 -13.99
C LYS A 12 -7.29 1.11 -15.42
N VAL A 13 -8.33 0.53 -16.01
CA VAL A 13 -8.34 0.08 -17.40
C VAL A 13 -9.66 0.52 -18.02
N ASN A 14 -9.63 1.13 -19.21
CA ASN A 14 -10.83 1.66 -19.88
C ASN A 14 -11.69 2.54 -18.96
N ARG A 15 -11.04 3.45 -18.21
CA ARG A 15 -11.64 4.38 -17.24
C ARG A 15 -12.32 3.74 -16.01
N GLN A 16 -12.19 2.43 -15.80
CA GLN A 16 -12.76 1.72 -14.66
C GLN A 16 -11.67 1.16 -13.75
N TRP A 17 -11.88 1.24 -12.44
CA TRP A 17 -10.99 0.64 -11.44
C TRP A 17 -11.31 -0.84 -11.23
N PHE A 18 -10.26 -1.65 -11.22
CA PHE A 18 -10.30 -3.08 -10.95
C PHE A 18 -9.37 -3.40 -9.80
N CYS A 19 -9.81 -4.25 -8.87
CA CYS A 19 -8.94 -4.83 -7.86
C CYS A 19 -7.97 -5.78 -8.57
N TYR A 20 -6.70 -5.40 -8.53
CA TYR A 20 -5.59 -6.21 -9.03
C TYR A 20 -5.15 -7.23 -7.97
N GLY A 21 -5.02 -6.78 -6.72
CA GLY A 21 -4.47 -7.59 -5.64
C GLY A 21 -4.92 -7.12 -4.26
N VAL A 22 -4.84 -8.03 -3.30
CA VAL A 22 -5.04 -7.75 -1.86
C VAL A 22 -3.86 -8.38 -1.11
N PRO A 23 -2.66 -7.77 -1.21
CA PRO A 23 -1.45 -8.40 -0.73
C PRO A 23 -1.47 -8.56 0.79
N THR A 24 -0.90 -9.67 1.26
CA THR A 24 -0.65 -9.83 2.68
C THR A 24 0.65 -9.10 3.04
N LEU A 25 0.51 -7.88 3.53
CA LEU A 25 1.65 -7.11 4.00
C LEU A 25 2.15 -7.65 5.33
N LYS A 26 3.40 -8.12 5.38
CA LYS A 26 4.06 -8.40 6.66
C LYS A 26 4.12 -7.09 7.46
N ARG A 27 4.07 -7.19 8.79
CA ARG A 27 4.17 -6.02 9.67
C ARG A 27 5.55 -5.42 9.58
N TYR A 28 5.71 -4.48 8.66
CA TYR A 28 6.90 -3.70 8.52
C TYR A 28 6.73 -2.39 9.29
N PRO A 29 7.41 -2.19 10.43
CA PRO A 29 7.22 -1.02 11.28
C PRO A 29 7.44 0.30 10.53
N LEU A 30 8.32 0.30 9.53
CA LEU A 30 8.62 1.46 8.69
C LEU A 30 7.44 1.85 7.78
N LEU A 31 6.79 0.88 7.13
CA LEU A 31 5.61 1.13 6.32
C LEU A 31 4.46 1.69 7.17
N PHE A 32 4.18 1.08 8.31
CA PHE A 32 3.13 1.55 9.22
C PHE A 32 3.41 2.95 9.78
N LYS A 33 4.69 3.29 10.00
CA LYS A 33 5.09 4.65 10.38
C LYS A 33 4.82 5.65 9.27
N LEU A 34 5.21 5.34 8.04
CA LEU A 34 5.02 6.23 6.88
C LEU A 34 3.54 6.40 6.54
N LEU A 35 2.72 5.36 6.74
CA LEU A 35 1.26 5.42 6.59
C LEU A 35 0.53 5.99 7.82
N GLY A 36 1.25 6.51 8.82
CA GLY A 36 0.67 7.35 9.88
C GLY A 36 0.17 6.64 11.14
N VAL A 37 0.52 5.37 11.37
CA VAL A 37 -0.01 4.56 12.50
C VAL A 37 0.83 4.63 13.78
N ARG A 38 1.85 5.49 13.88
CA ARG A 38 2.65 5.62 15.12
C ARG A 38 3.03 7.05 15.47
N ASP A 39 2.89 7.32 16.77
CA ASP A 39 2.74 8.62 17.45
C ASP A 39 3.86 9.68 17.34
N ASN A 40 4.88 9.53 16.48
CA ASN A 40 6.01 10.48 16.45
C ASN A 40 6.57 10.78 15.04
N LEU A 41 5.90 10.37 13.97
CA LEU A 41 6.31 10.70 12.60
C LEU A 41 5.16 11.35 11.86
N THR A 42 5.46 12.43 11.14
CA THR A 42 4.52 13.05 10.22
C THR A 42 4.14 12.02 9.16
N PRO A 43 2.84 11.67 9.01
CA PRO A 43 2.40 10.78 7.95
C PRO A 43 2.89 11.27 6.61
N PHE A 44 3.21 10.33 5.73
CA PHE A 44 3.69 10.59 4.38
C PHE A 44 2.74 11.52 3.61
N LYS A 45 1.41 11.42 3.84
CA LYS A 45 0.38 12.34 3.33
C LYS A 45 -0.80 12.47 4.30
N THR A 46 -1.58 13.53 4.13
CA THR A 46 -2.87 13.76 4.81
C THR A 46 -3.89 12.68 4.44
N GLU A 47 -4.79 12.33 5.38
CA GLU A 47 -5.89 11.38 5.12
C GLU A 47 -6.85 11.90 4.05
N LYS A 48 -7.16 11.06 3.04
CA LYS A 48 -8.10 11.35 1.95
C LYS A 48 -9.44 10.64 2.10
N GLY A 49 -9.56 9.68 3.03
CA GLY A 49 -10.72 8.78 3.13
C GLY A 49 -10.69 7.66 2.08
N ILE A 50 -11.83 7.00 1.88
CA ILE A 50 -12.01 6.00 0.80
C ILE A 50 -12.34 6.72 -0.52
N PRO A 51 -11.77 6.31 -1.66
CA PRO A 51 -12.14 6.86 -2.96
C PRO A 51 -13.61 6.54 -3.30
N SER A 52 -14.33 7.50 -3.88
CA SER A 52 -15.75 7.33 -4.25
C SER A 52 -15.98 6.35 -5.40
N ASP A 53 -14.95 6.13 -6.21
CA ASP A 53 -14.91 5.24 -7.37
C ASP A 53 -14.13 3.95 -7.09
N LEU A 54 -14.18 3.45 -5.84
CA LEU A 54 -13.59 2.17 -5.43
C LEU A 54 -14.06 1.03 -6.34
N SER A 55 -13.18 0.05 -6.61
CA SER A 55 -13.57 -1.13 -7.39
C SER A 55 -14.67 -1.93 -6.67
N GLU A 56 -15.42 -2.74 -7.41
CA GLU A 56 -16.48 -3.57 -6.83
C GLU A 56 -15.96 -4.54 -5.75
N VAL A 57 -14.79 -5.12 -5.97
CA VAL A 57 -14.13 -5.97 -4.96
C VAL A 57 -13.71 -5.14 -3.76
N GLY A 58 -13.17 -3.93 -3.96
CA GLY A 58 -12.81 -3.05 -2.86
C GLY A 58 -14.01 -2.65 -2.01
N LYS A 59 -15.17 -2.38 -2.63
CA LYS A 59 -16.43 -2.10 -1.91
C LYS A 59 -16.86 -3.30 -1.07
N LEU A 60 -16.74 -4.51 -1.61
CA LEU A 60 -17.09 -5.73 -0.90
C LEU A 60 -16.17 -5.95 0.32
N LEU A 61 -14.86 -5.77 0.15
CA LEU A 61 -13.89 -5.89 1.23
C LEU A 61 -14.11 -4.83 2.32
N LEU A 62 -14.34 -3.59 1.92
CA LEU A 62 -14.65 -2.51 2.85
C LEU A 62 -15.87 -2.85 3.71
N LYS A 63 -16.96 -3.32 3.08
CA LYS A 63 -18.17 -3.75 3.79
C LYS A 63 -17.89 -4.91 4.75
N PHE A 64 -17.20 -5.94 4.27
CA PHE A 64 -16.83 -7.10 5.10
C PHE A 64 -16.04 -6.69 6.34
N HIS A 65 -15.06 -5.79 6.19
CA HIS A 65 -14.26 -5.31 7.31
C HIS A 65 -15.06 -4.40 8.25
N GLN A 66 -15.91 -3.51 7.75
CA GLN A 66 -16.78 -2.68 8.59
C GLN A 66 -17.72 -3.51 9.47
N ASP A 67 -18.16 -4.67 8.97
CA ASP A 67 -19.03 -5.58 9.71
C ASP A 67 -18.28 -6.45 10.75
N GLN A 68 -16.95 -6.62 10.62
CA GLN A 68 -16.16 -7.55 11.45
C GLN A 68 -15.08 -6.92 12.34
N GLU A 69 -14.54 -5.77 11.96
CA GLU A 69 -13.46 -5.08 12.68
C GLU A 69 -13.68 -3.56 12.62
N VAL A 70 -13.29 -2.82 13.67
CA VAL A 70 -13.32 -1.34 13.61
C VAL A 70 -12.13 -0.87 12.77
N GLY A 71 -12.33 -0.80 11.45
CA GLY A 71 -11.38 -0.17 10.53
C GLY A 71 -11.25 1.33 10.80
N TYR A 72 -10.03 1.85 10.80
CA TYR A 72 -9.72 3.27 10.97
C TYR A 72 -8.59 3.72 10.02
N SER A 73 -8.44 5.03 9.86
CA SER A 73 -7.45 5.65 8.96
C SER A 73 -7.56 5.17 7.51
N TYR A 74 -8.79 5.21 7.00
CA TYR A 74 -9.10 4.96 5.59
C TYR A 74 -8.39 5.97 4.70
N ASN A 75 -7.60 5.49 3.74
CA ASN A 75 -6.86 6.37 2.86
C ASN A 75 -6.51 5.67 1.54
N TRP A 76 -5.97 6.43 0.59
CA TRP A 76 -5.45 5.88 -0.65
C TRP A 76 -4.26 6.69 -1.19
N LEU A 77 -3.39 6.00 -1.92
CA LEU A 77 -2.24 6.58 -2.61
C LEU A 77 -2.44 6.45 -4.11
N ASN A 78 -2.23 7.53 -4.86
CA ASN A 78 -2.12 7.47 -6.32
C ASN A 78 -0.74 6.94 -6.73
N PHE A 79 -0.54 6.74 -8.03
CA PHE A 79 0.70 6.22 -8.58
C PHE A 79 1.95 7.03 -8.18
N ASP A 80 1.91 8.36 -8.24
CA ASP A 80 3.05 9.21 -7.89
C ASP A 80 3.39 9.10 -6.39
N GLU A 81 2.37 8.99 -5.54
CA GLU A 81 2.53 8.79 -4.10
C GLU A 81 3.07 7.39 -3.78
N ILE A 82 2.68 6.37 -4.54
CA ILE A 82 3.23 5.02 -4.42
C ILE A 82 4.72 5.04 -4.78
N LYS A 83 5.10 5.75 -5.86
CA LYS A 83 6.52 5.91 -6.25
C LYS A 83 7.32 6.61 -5.18
N GLU A 84 6.82 7.73 -4.66
CA GLU A 84 7.50 8.49 -3.61
C GLU A 84 7.62 7.66 -2.32
N LEU A 85 6.59 6.91 -1.94
CA LEU A 85 6.64 5.97 -0.81
C LEU A 85 7.67 4.85 -1.05
N TYR A 86 7.72 4.28 -2.26
CA TYR A 86 8.70 3.27 -2.63
C TYR A 86 10.15 3.79 -2.52
N GLN A 87 10.40 5.00 -3.02
CA GLN A 87 11.71 5.65 -2.91
C GLN A 87 12.11 5.91 -1.45
N LEU A 88 11.18 6.38 -0.62
CA LEU A 88 11.43 6.58 0.81
C LEU A 88 11.76 5.26 1.51
N LEU A 89 11.01 4.19 1.22
CA LEU A 89 11.27 2.87 1.78
C LEU A 89 12.64 2.35 1.35
N GLN A 90 13.00 2.47 0.08
CA GLN A 90 14.34 2.10 -0.39
C GLN A 90 15.42 2.88 0.37
N GLN A 91 15.32 4.20 0.46
CA GLN A 91 16.30 5.03 1.18
C GLN A 91 16.45 4.63 2.65
N GLU A 92 15.35 4.38 3.34
CA GLU A 92 15.36 3.98 4.74
C GLU A 92 15.89 2.55 4.95
N LEU A 93 15.59 1.62 4.04
CA LEU A 93 16.16 0.27 4.06
C LEU A 93 17.68 0.29 3.77
N LEU A 94 18.12 1.11 2.82
CA LEU A 94 19.54 1.32 2.52
C LEU A 94 20.31 1.85 3.74
N LYS A 95 19.74 2.81 4.47
CA LYS A 95 20.35 3.37 5.70
C LYS A 95 20.47 2.33 6.83
N ASN A 96 19.53 1.38 6.90
CA ASN A 96 19.46 0.38 7.97
C ASN A 96 20.01 -1.01 7.54
N ARG A 97 20.79 -1.08 6.45
CA ARG A 97 21.36 -2.31 5.85
C ARG A 97 22.15 -3.22 6.81
N HIS A 98 22.48 -2.78 8.02
CA HIS A 98 23.27 -3.57 8.98
C HIS A 98 22.48 -4.66 9.73
N ASP A 99 21.14 -4.58 9.81
CA ASP A 99 20.35 -5.46 10.71
C ASP A 99 19.29 -6.33 10.02
N LEU A 100 19.17 -6.27 8.68
CA LEU A 100 18.14 -7.01 7.94
C LEU A 100 18.81 -7.99 6.98
N MET A 101 18.39 -9.26 7.02
CA MET A 101 18.63 -10.22 5.94
C MET A 101 17.82 -9.77 4.73
N LEU A 102 18.34 -8.76 4.04
CA LEU A 102 17.70 -8.15 2.89
C LEU A 102 17.84 -9.08 1.67
N PRO A 103 16.82 -9.11 0.78
CA PRO A 103 16.93 -9.82 -0.50
C PRO A 103 18.14 -9.32 -1.31
N GLN A 104 18.76 -10.22 -2.08
CA GLN A 104 20.07 -10.01 -2.70
C GLN A 104 20.08 -8.97 -3.84
N SER A 105 18.93 -8.51 -4.32
CA SER A 105 18.82 -7.52 -5.40
C SER A 105 18.28 -6.18 -4.89
N GLU A 106 18.77 -5.07 -5.43
CA GLU A 106 18.29 -3.73 -5.06
C GLU A 106 16.86 -3.45 -5.53
N GLU A 107 16.39 -4.21 -6.53
CA GLU A 107 15.05 -4.13 -7.10
C GLU A 107 13.98 -4.71 -6.16
N ASP A 108 14.33 -5.70 -5.33
CA ASP A 108 13.38 -6.37 -4.42
C ASP A 108 13.15 -5.62 -3.10
N LEU A 109 14.05 -4.71 -2.72
CA LEU A 109 14.09 -4.16 -1.34
C LEU A 109 12.82 -3.43 -0.93
N GLY A 110 12.18 -2.67 -1.83
CA GLY A 110 10.94 -1.95 -1.54
C GLY A 110 9.67 -2.67 -2.02
N PHE A 111 9.82 -3.67 -2.89
CA PHE A 111 8.73 -4.21 -3.67
C PHE A 111 7.86 -5.15 -2.82
N ASP A 112 8.47 -6.14 -2.17
CA ASP A 112 7.79 -7.03 -1.21
C ASP A 112 7.15 -6.25 -0.04
N TYR A 113 7.69 -5.07 0.28
CA TYR A 113 7.19 -4.22 1.35
C TYR A 113 5.89 -3.50 1.00
N LEU A 114 5.71 -3.12 -0.27
CA LEU A 114 4.53 -2.36 -0.72
C LEU A 114 3.50 -3.21 -1.44
N PHE A 115 3.96 -4.18 -2.22
CA PHE A 115 3.15 -4.97 -3.14
C PHE A 115 2.95 -6.40 -2.64
N GLY A 116 3.68 -6.82 -1.60
CA GLY A 116 3.59 -8.18 -1.06
C GLY A 116 3.75 -9.23 -2.16
N ASN A 117 2.71 -10.04 -2.37
CA ASN A 117 2.63 -11.04 -3.44
C ASN A 117 1.59 -10.68 -4.53
N GLY A 118 1.22 -9.40 -4.62
CA GLY A 118 0.16 -8.88 -5.48
C GLY A 118 0.70 -8.53 -6.86
N MET A 119 1.23 -7.31 -7.03
CA MET A 119 1.83 -6.87 -8.29
C MET A 119 3.14 -7.57 -8.61
N ASP A 120 3.29 -7.96 -9.88
CA ASP A 120 4.53 -8.49 -10.47
C ASP A 120 5.31 -7.43 -11.27
N PHE A 121 4.83 -6.18 -11.32
CA PHE A 121 5.49 -5.09 -12.05
C PHE A 121 5.84 -3.94 -11.10
N LEU A 122 7.02 -3.35 -11.31
CA LEU A 122 7.47 -2.21 -10.51
C LEU A 122 6.56 -1.00 -10.74
N PRO A 123 6.30 -0.18 -9.71
CA PRO A 123 5.59 1.09 -9.86
C PRO A 123 6.34 2.11 -10.74
N THR A 124 7.46 1.75 -11.36
CA THR A 124 8.13 2.57 -12.37
C THR A 124 7.61 2.32 -13.79
N GLU A 125 6.90 1.21 -14.02
CA GLU A 125 6.46 0.76 -15.34
C GLU A 125 4.97 0.42 -15.30
N ILE A 126 4.12 1.35 -15.78
CA ILE A 126 2.71 1.04 -16.01
C ILE A 126 2.60 0.31 -17.35
N LEU A 127 1.95 -0.85 -17.36
CA LEU A 127 1.66 -1.59 -18.60
C LEU A 127 0.87 -0.71 -19.58
N PRO A 128 1.07 -0.82 -20.91
CA PRO A 128 0.42 0.07 -21.88
C PRO A 128 -1.11 0.16 -21.78
N GLU A 129 -1.77 -0.91 -21.32
CA GLU A 129 -3.23 -0.98 -21.17
C GLU A 129 -3.74 -0.40 -19.83
N VAL A 130 -2.85 -0.12 -18.88
CA VAL A 130 -3.19 0.43 -17.57
C VAL A 130 -3.09 1.96 -17.62
N GLU A 131 -4.19 2.63 -17.29
CA GLU A 131 -4.29 4.09 -17.28
C GLU A 131 -3.74 4.70 -15.98
N ASP A 132 -3.88 4.00 -14.86
CA ASP A 132 -3.49 4.48 -13.53
C ASP A 132 -3.44 3.31 -12.52
N VAL A 133 -2.77 3.54 -11.38
CA VAL A 133 -2.65 2.60 -10.27
C VAL A 133 -2.89 3.34 -8.96
N ARG A 134 -3.58 2.70 -8.03
CA ARG A 134 -3.69 3.21 -6.66
C ARG A 134 -3.67 2.10 -5.62
N PHE A 135 -3.28 2.48 -4.42
CA PHE A 135 -3.43 1.68 -3.22
C PHE A 135 -4.57 2.24 -2.40
N VAL A 136 -5.53 1.42 -2.02
CA VAL A 136 -6.56 1.77 -1.04
C VAL A 136 -6.29 0.98 0.22
N TYR A 137 -6.21 1.63 1.37
CA TYR A 137 -5.83 0.97 2.60
C TYR A 137 -6.55 1.50 3.83
N TRP A 138 -6.59 0.67 4.87
CA TRP A 138 -7.05 1.02 6.20
C TRP A 138 -6.40 0.12 7.24
N PHE A 139 -6.46 0.55 8.49
CA PHE A 139 -5.93 -0.20 9.63
C PHE A 139 -7.05 -0.79 10.47
N SER A 140 -6.81 -1.96 11.05
CA SER A 140 -7.74 -2.60 11.98
C SER A 140 -7.00 -3.15 13.21
N LYS A 141 -7.75 -3.38 14.30
CA LYS A 141 -7.22 -3.83 15.60
C LYS A 141 -6.92 -5.33 15.65
#